data_AF-A0A392U6J8-F1
#
_entry.id   AF-A0A392U6J8-F1
#
_cell.length_a   1.000
_cell.length_b   1.000
_cell.length_c   1.000
_cell.angle_alpha   90.00
_cell.angle_beta   90.00
_cell.angle_gamma   90.00
#
_symmetry.space_group_name_H-M   'P 1'
#
loop_
_entity.id
_entity.type
_entity.pdbx_description
1 polymer ?
#
loop_
_entity_poly.entity_id
_entity_poly.type
_entity_poly.pdbx_seq_one_letter_code
_entity_poly.pdbx_strand_id
1 'polypeptide(L)' 'MVSKRRRRSDAANSSVFLPMELIIEILSLLSVKDIVRFKCVSKSWNNLTSDSNFVD' A
#
# COMPACT_ATOMS: atom_id res chain seq x y z
N MET A 1 -1.33 -25.48 13.43
CA MET A 1 -1.43 -24.21 12.69
C MET A 1 -0.78 -23.11 13.53
N VAL A 2 0.38 -22.60 13.12
CA VAL A 2 1.11 -21.56 13.89
C VAL A 2 0.44 -20.20 13.65
N SER A 3 -0.28 -19.70 14.65
CA SER A 3 -0.76 -18.32 14.69
C SER A 3 0.43 -17.38 14.85
N LYS A 4 0.86 -16.77 13.75
CA LYS A 4 2.00 -15.84 13.71
C LYS A 4 1.68 -14.61 14.57
N ARG A 5 2.23 -14.53 15.79
CA ARG A 5 2.16 -13.36 16.67
C ARG A 5 2.71 -12.14 15.93
N ARG A 6 1.84 -11.18 15.57
CA ARG A 6 2.27 -9.83 15.19
C ARG A 6 2.86 -9.19 16.45
N ARG A 7 4.18 -9.07 16.54
CA ARG A 7 4.79 -8.09 17.45
C ARG A 7 4.42 -6.71 16.94
N ARG A 8 3.49 -6.02 17.60
CA ARG A 8 3.37 -4.56 17.48
C ARG A 8 4.42 -3.97 18.41
N SER A 9 5.49 -3.46 17.83
CA SER A 9 6.45 -2.61 18.51
C SER A 9 6.05 -1.16 18.23
N ASP A 10 5.36 -0.54 19.19
CA ASP A 10 4.96 0.88 19.19
C ASP A 10 6.14 1.81 19.59
N ALA A 11 7.30 1.62 18.95
CA ALA A 11 8.43 2.52 19.13
C ALA A 11 8.35 3.62 18.07
N ALA A 12 7.73 4.74 18.43
CA ALA A 12 7.81 6.06 17.81
C ALA A 12 8.35 6.10 16.36
N ASN A 13 7.64 5.49 15.42
CA ASN A 13 7.88 5.73 14.02
C ASN A 13 7.31 7.10 13.71
N SER A 14 8.16 8.12 13.62
CA SER A 14 7.86 9.39 12.96
C SER A 14 7.71 9.16 11.45
N SER A 15 6.79 8.27 11.08
CA SER A 15 6.42 8.00 9.71
C SER A 15 5.64 9.21 9.22
N VAL A 16 6.24 9.99 8.33
CA VAL A 16 5.50 10.99 7.56
C VAL A 16 4.37 10.24 6.85
N PHE A 17 3.13 10.50 7.26
CA PHE A 17 1.96 9.84 6.70
C PHE A 17 1.48 10.63 5.49
N LEU A 18 1.48 9.99 4.32
CA LEU A 18 0.85 10.55 3.12
C LEU A 18 -0.65 10.19 3.15
N PRO A 19 -1.57 11.16 2.98
CA PRO A 19 -2.98 10.87 2.80
C PRO A 19 -3.24 9.88 1.65
N MET A 20 -4.24 9.02 1.84
CA MET A 20 -4.64 7.98 0.87
C MET A 20 -4.96 8.56 -0.51
N GLU A 21 -5.64 9.72 -0.55
CA GLU A 21 -6.01 10.41 -1.79
C GLU A 21 -4.79 10.79 -2.64
N LEU A 22 -3.74 11.31 -2.00
CA LEU A 22 -2.50 11.66 -2.71
C LEU A 22 -1.76 10.41 -3.22
N ILE A 23 -1.83 9.30 -2.49
CA ILE A 23 -1.26 8.02 -2.96
C ILE A 23 -1.99 7.57 -4.23
N ILE A 24 -3.32 7.70 -4.27
CA ILE A 24 -4.13 7.37 -5.45
C ILE A 24 -3.74 8.24 -6.63
N GLU A 25 -3.67 9.56 -6.46
CA GLU A 25 -3.25 10.49 -7.52
C GLU A 25 -1.87 10.13 -8.07
N ILE A 26 -0.89 9.85 -7.19
CA ILE A 26 0.46 9.43 -7.61
C ILE A 26 0.41 8.12 -8.40
N LEU A 27 -0.38 7.14 -7.95
CA LEU A 27 -0.52 5.86 -8.65
C LEU A 27 -1.21 6.03 -10.01
N SER A 28 -2.19 6.93 -10.14
CA SER A 28 -2.88 7.23 -11.40
C SER A 28 -1.96 7.88 -12.45
N LEU A 29 -0.84 8.48 -12.03
CA LEU A 29 0.19 9.00 -12.96
C LEU A 29 1.10 7.92 -13.54
N LEU A 30 1.00 6.67 -13.05
CA LEU A 30 1.88 5.57 -13.43
C LEU A 30 1.18 4.59 -14.37
N SER A 31 1.99 3.81 -15.09
CA SER A 31 1.45 2.72 -15.91
C SER A 31 0.91 1.58 -15.04
N VAL A 32 -0.13 0.88 -15.50
CA VAL A 32 -0.70 -0.30 -14.81
C VAL A 32 0.38 -1.33 -14.44
N LYS A 33 1.39 -1.48 -15.32
CA LYS A 33 2.52 -2.40 -15.11
C LYS A 33 3.34 -2.05 -13.86
N ASP A 34 3.52 -0.76 -13.60
CA ASP A 34 4.26 -0.28 -12.44
C ASP A 34 3.41 -0.35 -11.16
N ILE A 35 2.12 -0.03 -11.26
CA ILE A 35 1.17 -0.11 -10.16
C ILE A 35 1.08 -1.55 -9.62
N VAL A 36 1.05 -2.56 -10.51
CA VAL A 36 1.03 -3.97 -10.10
C VAL A 36 2.29 -4.36 -9.31
N ARG A 37 3.45 -3.77 -9.62
CA ARG A 37 4.69 -4.02 -8.86
C ARG A 37 4.61 -3.44 -7.44
N PHE A 38 3.85 -2.38 -7.21
CA PHE A 38 3.71 -1.76 -5.88
C PHE A 38 2.84 -2.53 -4.89
N LYS A 39 2.18 -3.61 -5.33
CA LYS A 39 1.52 -4.57 -4.43
C LYS A 39 2.43 -5.09 -3.32
N CYS A 40 3.74 -5.14 -3.55
CA CYS A 40 4.70 -5.65 -2.57
C CYS A 40 5.17 -4.63 -1.51
N VAL A 41 4.82 -3.35 -1.64
CA VAL A 41 5.31 -2.28 -0.73
C VAL A 41 4.74 -2.42 0.66
N SER A 42 3.42 -2.63 0.77
CA SER A 42 2.74 -2.85 2.04
C SER A 42 1.37 -3.48 1.84
N LYS A 43 0.77 -3.97 2.93
CA LYS A 43 -0.60 -4.50 2.90
C LYS A 43 -1.63 -3.46 2.46
N SER A 44 -1.45 -2.21 2.87
CA SER A 44 -2.35 -1.11 2.48
C SER A 44 -2.28 -0.85 0.98
N TRP A 45 -1.06 -0.84 0.42
CA TRP A 45 -0.84 -0.66 -1.02
C TRP A 45 -1.35 -1.85 -1.85
N ASN A 46 -1.19 -3.07 -1.35
CA ASN A 46 -1.75 -4.25 -1.99
C ASN A 46 -3.28 -4.20 -2.09
N ASN A 47 -3.96 -3.78 -1.01
CA ASN A 47 -5.41 -3.62 -1.04
C ASN A 47 -5.81 -2.52 -2.03
N LEU A 48 -5.14 -1.36 -1.97
CA LEU A 48 -5.43 -0.22 -2.84
C LEU A 48 -5.28 -0.55 -4.34
N THR A 49 -4.24 -1.29 -4.71
CA THR A 49 -3.96 -1.69 -6.10
C THR A 49 -4.72 -2.95 -6.54
N SER A 50 -5.47 -3.58 -5.63
CA SER A 50 -6.41 -4.67 -5.95
C SER A 50 -7.83 -4.17 -6.14
N ASP A 51 -8.15 -2.98 -5.64
CA ASP A 51 -9.37 -2.28 -5.98
C ASP A 51 -9.33 -1.85 -7.45
N SER A 52 -10.49 -1.92 -8.12
CA SER A 52 -10.65 -1.72 -9.57
C SER A 52 -10.22 -0.35 -10.12
N ASN A 53 -9.76 0.56 -9.25
CA ASN A 53 -9.43 1.95 -9.60
C ASN A 53 -8.17 2.09 -10.49
N PHE A 54 -7.39 1.02 -10.69
CA PHE A 54 -6.13 1.05 -11.45
C PHE A 54 -6.03 -0.03 -12.53
N VAL A 55 -7.13 -0.76 -12.78
CA VAL A 55 -7.19 -1.88 -13.72
C VAL A 55 -8.30 -1.59 -14.71
N ASP A 56 -8.04 -0.67 -15.64
CA ASP A 56 -8.87 -0.38 -16.82
C ASP A 56 -7.96 -0.33 -18.07
#